data_AF-C3ZIZ5-F1
#
_entry.id   AF-C3ZIZ5-F1
#
_cell.length_a   1.000
_cell.length_b   1.000
_cell.length_c   1.000
_cell.angle_alpha   90.00
_cell.angle_beta   90.00
_cell.angle_gamma   90.00
#
_symmetry.space_group_name_H-M   'P 1'
#
loop_
_entity.id
_entity.type
_entity.pdbx_description
1 polymer ?
#
loop_
_entity_poly.entity_id
_entity_poly.type
_entity_poly.pdbx_seq_one_letter_code
_entity_poly.pdbx_strand_id
1 'polypeptide(L)'
;LDLFSNNITNIPAGTFAHVQLYDLQLLCLARNRITMIQNGTFAGLRRLRRLIMSHNKITRIEPGAFAELPQLWEIDLSFNQITTLQAGTFADPLQNLLLNSNKISKINPGLFAALPLLETLDLSSNQITMIQTSTFADLPQLYLLNLISNQITMIRTGTFADLPSLQTLYLKSNQITEIQTCAF
;
A
#
# COMPACT_ATOMS: atom_id res chain seq x y z
N LEU A 1 -20.26 -3.79 -3.52
CA LEU A 1 -20.18 -4.35 -4.87
C LEU A 1 -19.12 -5.42 -4.83
N ASP A 2 -19.54 -6.66 -5.03
CA ASP A 2 -18.66 -7.81 -4.98
C ASP A 2 -18.50 -8.38 -6.39
N LEU A 3 -17.27 -8.34 -6.89
CA LEU A 3 -16.82 -8.89 -8.17
C LEU A 3 -15.71 -9.93 -7.95
N PHE A 4 -15.66 -10.50 -6.74
CA PHE A 4 -14.70 -11.52 -6.34
C PHE A 4 -14.69 -12.72 -7.29
N SER A 5 -13.50 -13.27 -7.55
CA SER A 5 -13.31 -14.53 -8.28
C SER A 5 -13.89 -14.54 -9.69
N ASN A 6 -13.62 -13.49 -10.46
CA ASN A 6 -13.99 -13.38 -11.87
C ASN A 6 -12.74 -13.38 -12.79
N ASN A 7 -12.95 -13.13 -14.08
CA ASN A 7 -11.89 -13.07 -15.09
C ASN A 7 -11.57 -11.63 -15.54
N ILE A 8 -11.85 -10.62 -14.70
CA ILE A 8 -11.64 -9.20 -15.06
C ILE A 8 -10.14 -8.96 -15.26
N THR A 9 -9.76 -8.46 -16.44
CA THR A 9 -8.37 -8.14 -16.77
C THR A 9 -8.09 -6.64 -16.71
N ASN A 10 -9.09 -5.80 -16.99
CA ASN A 10 -8.94 -4.35 -17.04
C ASN A 10 -10.22 -3.68 -16.49
N ILE A 11 -10.05 -2.50 -15.89
CA ILE A 11 -11.15 -1.61 -15.50
C ILE A 11 -10.82 -0.24 -16.10
N PRO A 12 -11.43 0.14 -17.22
CA PRO A 12 -11.14 1.43 -17.86
C PRO A 12 -11.41 2.62 -16.92
N ALA A 13 -10.65 3.70 -17.10
CA ALA A 13 -10.93 4.97 -16.42
C ALA A 13 -12.39 5.41 -16.67
N GLY A 14 -13.06 5.91 -15.62
CA GLY A 14 -14.45 6.35 -15.70
C GLY A 14 -15.50 5.23 -15.65
N THR A 15 -15.11 3.95 -15.52
CA THR A 15 -16.05 2.83 -15.42
C THR A 15 -17.14 3.06 -14.36
N PHE A 16 -16.81 3.73 -13.25
CA PHE A 16 -17.73 4.01 -12.16
C PHE A 16 -18.27 5.45 -12.15
N ALA A 17 -17.84 6.32 -13.05
CA ALA A 17 -18.15 7.76 -13.00
C ALA A 17 -19.63 8.06 -13.31
N HIS A 18 -20.27 7.22 -14.13
CA HIS A 18 -21.66 7.44 -14.60
C HIS A 18 -22.67 6.47 -13.98
N VAL A 19 -22.23 5.63 -13.05
CA VAL A 19 -23.10 4.62 -12.43
C VAL A 19 -23.64 5.19 -11.11
N GLN A 20 -24.91 4.92 -10.78
CA GLN A 20 -25.56 5.35 -9.53
C GLN A 20 -25.03 4.60 -8.27
N LEU A 21 -23.73 4.34 -8.20
CA LEU A 21 -23.04 3.70 -7.08
C LEU A 21 -22.58 4.70 -6.04
N TYR A 22 -23.30 5.83 -5.89
CA TYR A 22 -22.91 6.94 -5.03
C TYR A 22 -22.79 6.55 -3.54
N ASP A 23 -23.50 5.50 -3.12
CA ASP A 23 -23.48 4.96 -1.76
C ASP A 23 -22.57 3.75 -1.58
N LEU A 24 -21.81 3.37 -2.61
CA LEU A 24 -20.95 2.21 -2.55
C LEU A 24 -19.81 2.43 -1.55
N GLN A 25 -19.81 1.66 -0.46
CA GLN A 25 -18.77 1.74 0.59
C GLN A 25 -17.69 0.67 0.45
N LEU A 26 -17.99 -0.46 -0.19
CA LEU A 26 -17.04 -1.56 -0.37
C LEU A 26 -17.06 -2.05 -1.81
N LEU A 27 -15.88 -2.11 -2.42
CA LEU A 27 -15.63 -2.69 -3.73
C LEU A 27 -14.64 -3.85 -3.59
N CYS A 28 -15.12 -5.07 -3.85
CA CYS A 28 -14.29 -6.26 -3.89
C CYS A 28 -14.03 -6.66 -5.34
N LEU A 29 -12.77 -6.62 -5.74
CA LEU A 29 -12.22 -7.03 -7.04
C LEU A 29 -11.19 -8.15 -6.88
N ALA A 30 -11.12 -8.77 -5.70
CA ALA A 30 -10.13 -9.79 -5.41
C ALA A 30 -10.30 -11.04 -6.27
N ARG A 31 -9.21 -11.78 -6.47
CA ARG A 31 -9.16 -12.98 -7.31
C ARG A 31 -9.65 -12.75 -8.75
N ASN A 32 -9.13 -11.69 -9.38
CA ASN A 32 -9.32 -11.43 -10.80
C ASN A 32 -7.97 -11.53 -11.53
N ARG A 33 -7.86 -10.96 -12.73
CA ARG A 33 -6.64 -10.97 -13.56
C ARG A 33 -6.18 -9.55 -13.89
N ILE A 34 -6.52 -8.58 -13.03
CA ILE A 34 -6.22 -7.16 -13.25
C ILE A 34 -4.71 -6.96 -13.24
N THR A 35 -4.17 -6.28 -14.25
CA THR A 35 -2.72 -6.05 -14.38
C THR A 35 -2.29 -4.63 -14.08
N MET A 36 -3.21 -3.67 -14.18
CA MET A 36 -2.91 -2.25 -14.00
C MET A 36 -4.10 -1.52 -13.36
N ILE A 37 -3.79 -0.50 -12.55
CA ILE A 37 -4.77 0.49 -12.08
C ILE A 37 -4.40 1.83 -12.68
N GLN A 38 -5.30 2.39 -13.49
CA GLN A 38 -5.12 3.69 -14.15
C GLN A 38 -5.66 4.83 -13.29
N ASN A 39 -5.16 6.04 -13.51
CA ASN A 39 -5.78 7.23 -12.95
C ASN A 39 -7.25 7.34 -13.43
N GLY A 40 -8.16 7.72 -12.54
CA GLY A 40 -9.59 7.82 -12.83
C GLY A 40 -10.34 6.48 -12.91
N THR A 41 -9.69 5.33 -12.65
CA THR A 41 -10.35 4.01 -12.60
C THR A 41 -11.54 4.03 -11.64
N PHE A 42 -11.36 4.62 -10.44
CA PHE A 42 -12.36 4.64 -9.37
C PHE A 42 -13.09 5.99 -9.24
N ALA A 43 -12.97 6.86 -10.24
CA ALA A 43 -13.64 8.15 -10.25
C ALA A 43 -15.16 7.99 -10.03
N GLY A 44 -15.74 8.85 -9.20
CA GLY A 44 -17.17 8.83 -8.85
C GLY A 44 -17.54 8.01 -7.61
N LEU A 45 -16.66 7.13 -7.10
CA LEU A 45 -16.92 6.31 -5.91
C LEU A 45 -16.69 7.09 -4.59
N ARG A 46 -17.38 8.22 -4.43
CA ARG A 46 -17.12 9.21 -3.36
C ARG A 46 -17.38 8.73 -1.93
N ARG A 47 -18.17 7.66 -1.74
CA ARG A 47 -18.44 7.05 -0.43
C ARG A 47 -17.68 5.75 -0.21
N LEU A 48 -16.76 5.39 -1.11
CA LEU A 48 -15.97 4.17 -0.97
C LEU A 48 -15.06 4.28 0.23
N ARG A 49 -15.13 3.27 1.09
CA ARG A 49 -14.38 3.15 2.34
C ARG A 49 -13.30 2.08 2.25
N ARG A 50 -13.61 0.97 1.57
CA ARG A 50 -12.73 -0.19 1.45
C ARG A 50 -12.63 -0.66 0.02
N LEU A 51 -11.40 -0.84 -0.45
CA LEU A 51 -11.09 -1.35 -1.78
C LEU A 51 -10.24 -2.62 -1.67
N ILE A 52 -10.81 -3.76 -2.06
CA ILE A 52 -10.15 -5.07 -1.97
C ILE A 52 -9.77 -5.53 -3.37
N MET A 53 -8.48 -5.55 -3.68
CA MET A 53 -7.92 -5.94 -4.99
C MET A 53 -6.87 -7.05 -4.87
N SER A 54 -6.92 -7.81 -3.78
CA SER A 54 -5.96 -8.88 -3.53
C SER A 54 -6.07 -10.04 -4.52
N HIS A 55 -5.00 -10.82 -4.65
CA HIS A 55 -4.93 -11.96 -5.58
C HIS A 55 -5.25 -11.57 -7.04
N ASN A 56 -4.65 -10.49 -7.52
CA ASN A 56 -4.69 -10.08 -8.92
C ASN A 56 -3.30 -10.26 -9.56
N LYS A 57 -3.07 -9.63 -10.72
CA LYS A 57 -1.77 -9.63 -11.42
C LYS A 57 -1.21 -8.23 -11.55
N ILE A 58 -1.54 -7.34 -10.61
CA ILE A 58 -1.22 -5.92 -10.70
C ILE A 58 0.29 -5.75 -10.65
N THR A 59 0.86 -5.14 -11.69
CA THR A 59 2.29 -4.80 -11.77
C THR A 59 2.52 -3.30 -11.71
N ARG A 60 1.52 -2.50 -12.09
CA ARG A 60 1.60 -1.04 -12.17
C ARG A 60 0.35 -0.37 -11.62
N ILE A 61 0.57 0.71 -10.87
CA ILE A 61 -0.45 1.64 -10.40
C ILE A 61 -0.01 3.02 -10.87
N GLU A 62 -0.88 3.75 -11.55
CA GLU A 62 -0.57 5.12 -11.96
C GLU A 62 -0.67 6.10 -10.78
N PRO A 63 0.17 7.15 -10.74
CA PRO A 63 0.00 8.24 -9.78
C PRO A 63 -1.42 8.82 -9.85
N GLY A 64 -2.01 9.09 -8.68
CA GLY A 64 -3.37 9.61 -8.57
C GLY A 64 -4.48 8.56 -8.74
N ALA A 65 -4.17 7.28 -8.93
CA ALA A 65 -5.18 6.20 -9.06
C ALA A 65 -6.25 6.19 -7.96
N PHE A 66 -5.91 6.66 -6.76
CA PHE A 66 -6.81 6.70 -5.61
C PHE A 66 -7.19 8.12 -5.16
N ALA A 67 -6.82 9.16 -5.91
CA ALA A 67 -6.96 10.55 -5.46
C ALA A 67 -8.41 11.04 -5.30
N GLU A 68 -9.37 10.45 -6.02
CA GLU A 68 -10.78 10.85 -5.99
C GLU A 68 -11.63 10.05 -4.98
N LEU A 69 -11.01 9.49 -3.94
CA LEU A 69 -11.66 8.61 -2.97
C LEU A 69 -11.61 9.19 -1.54
N PRO A 70 -12.38 10.26 -1.25
CA PRO A 70 -12.23 11.08 -0.04
C PRO A 70 -12.65 10.39 1.28
N GLN A 71 -13.19 9.17 1.22
CA GLN A 71 -13.58 8.38 2.39
C GLN A 71 -12.85 7.03 2.48
N LEU A 72 -11.88 6.79 1.58
CA LEU A 72 -11.18 5.52 1.50
C LEU A 72 -10.15 5.45 2.61
N TRP A 73 -10.34 4.49 3.51
CA TRP A 73 -9.46 4.29 4.66
C TRP A 73 -8.71 2.97 4.59
N GLU A 74 -9.14 2.00 3.76
CA GLU A 74 -8.47 0.72 3.57
C GLU A 74 -8.30 0.33 2.09
N ILE A 75 -7.07 -0.05 1.75
CA ILE A 75 -6.72 -0.66 0.46
C ILE A 75 -6.01 -2.00 0.71
N ASP A 76 -6.56 -3.07 0.14
CA ASP A 76 -5.92 -4.38 0.08
C ASP A 76 -5.39 -4.65 -1.35
N LEU A 77 -4.08 -4.56 -1.52
CA LEU A 77 -3.33 -4.89 -2.74
C LEU A 77 -2.45 -6.13 -2.55
N SER A 78 -2.74 -6.95 -1.53
CA SER A 78 -1.95 -8.13 -1.21
C SER A 78 -2.00 -9.19 -2.32
N PHE A 79 -0.98 -10.05 -2.38
CA PHE A 79 -0.91 -11.13 -3.38
C PHE A 79 -1.04 -10.61 -4.83
N ASN A 80 -0.26 -9.59 -5.16
CA ASN A 80 -0.13 -9.05 -6.51
C ASN A 80 1.32 -9.19 -7.01
N GLN A 81 1.70 -8.43 -8.04
CA GLN A 81 3.03 -8.49 -8.64
C GLN A 81 3.68 -7.10 -8.72
N ILE A 82 3.34 -6.22 -7.77
CA ILE A 82 3.83 -4.85 -7.72
C ILE A 82 5.32 -4.88 -7.43
N THR A 83 6.13 -4.25 -8.29
CA THR A 83 7.59 -4.17 -8.14
C THR A 83 8.07 -2.81 -7.65
N THR A 84 7.37 -1.75 -8.02
CA THR A 84 7.72 -0.37 -7.70
C THR A 84 6.47 0.43 -7.38
N LEU A 85 6.60 1.38 -6.46
CA LEU A 85 5.59 2.38 -6.13
C LEU A 85 6.20 3.77 -6.30
N GLN A 86 5.37 4.75 -6.68
CA GLN A 86 5.79 6.14 -6.87
C GLN A 86 5.09 7.04 -5.85
N ALA A 87 5.74 8.13 -5.44
CA ALA A 87 5.08 9.14 -4.62
C ALA A 87 3.80 9.64 -5.31
N GLY A 88 2.74 9.86 -4.54
CA GLY A 88 1.42 10.22 -5.07
C GLY A 88 0.64 9.06 -5.71
N THR A 89 1.11 7.81 -5.60
CA THR A 89 0.30 6.63 -5.95
C THR A 89 -0.94 6.54 -5.04
N PHE A 90 -0.73 6.69 -3.73
CA PHE A 90 -1.76 6.69 -2.71
C PHE A 90 -2.10 8.12 -2.29
N ALA A 91 -3.25 8.28 -1.64
CA ALA A 91 -3.74 9.56 -1.16
C ALA A 91 -4.51 9.39 0.16
N ASP A 92 -4.62 10.47 0.92
CA ASP A 92 -5.48 10.56 2.10
C ASP A 92 -6.97 10.29 1.77
N PRO A 93 -7.77 9.79 2.74
CA PRO A 93 -7.47 9.61 4.16
C PRO A 93 -7.12 8.15 4.56
N LEU A 94 -6.16 7.54 3.85
CA LEU A 94 -5.85 6.12 4.03
C LEU A 94 -5.26 5.81 5.44
N GLN A 95 -5.82 4.81 6.12
CA GLN A 95 -5.36 4.34 7.43
C GLN A 95 -4.73 2.93 7.37
N ASN A 96 -5.22 2.07 6.48
CA ASN A 96 -4.76 0.69 6.32
C ASN A 96 -4.30 0.42 4.89
N LEU A 97 -3.04 0.03 4.73
CA LEU A 97 -2.46 -0.33 3.44
C LEU A 97 -1.81 -1.71 3.50
N LEU A 98 -2.41 -2.67 2.78
CA LEU A 98 -1.90 -4.04 2.67
C LEU A 98 -1.22 -4.22 1.32
N LEU A 99 0.11 -4.35 1.35
CA LEU A 99 0.99 -4.57 0.19
C LEU A 99 1.76 -5.89 0.30
N ASN A 100 1.38 -6.76 1.23
CA ASN A 100 2.06 -8.01 1.48
C ASN A 100 1.96 -8.98 0.30
N SER A 101 2.94 -9.87 0.16
CA SER A 101 3.01 -10.84 -0.94
C SER A 101 3.03 -10.17 -2.31
N ASN A 102 3.90 -9.17 -2.47
CA ASN A 102 4.20 -8.52 -3.75
C ASN A 102 5.67 -8.74 -4.12
N LYS A 103 6.21 -7.94 -5.04
CA LYS A 103 7.61 -8.01 -5.52
C LYS A 103 8.37 -6.70 -5.26
N ILE A 104 7.95 -5.95 -4.24
CA ILE A 104 8.53 -4.64 -3.92
C ILE A 104 9.94 -4.85 -3.37
N SER A 105 10.94 -4.23 -4.01
CA SER A 105 12.34 -4.35 -3.59
C SER A 105 12.95 -3.06 -3.06
N LYS A 106 12.30 -1.91 -3.31
CA LYS A 106 12.75 -0.59 -2.87
C LYS A 106 11.59 0.25 -2.38
N ILE A 107 11.84 0.98 -1.31
CA ILE A 107 10.96 2.00 -0.76
C ILE A 107 11.81 3.26 -0.61
N ASN A 108 11.48 4.30 -1.36
CA ASN A 108 12.23 5.55 -1.34
C ASN A 108 11.60 6.50 -0.29
N PRO A 109 12.40 7.35 0.38
CA PRO A 109 11.89 8.47 1.17
C PRO A 109 10.89 9.31 0.37
N GLY A 110 9.82 9.79 1.03
CA GLY A 110 8.76 10.54 0.39
C GLY A 110 7.68 9.70 -0.32
N LEU A 111 7.84 8.37 -0.40
CA LEU A 111 6.83 7.51 -1.04
C LEU A 111 5.45 7.65 -0.38
N PHE A 112 5.44 7.78 0.95
CA PHE A 112 4.23 7.84 1.76
C PHE A 112 3.88 9.27 2.21
N ALA A 113 4.47 10.30 1.60
CA ALA A 113 4.25 11.71 1.94
C ALA A 113 2.77 12.15 1.92
N ALA A 114 1.93 11.45 1.16
CA ALA A 114 0.50 11.72 1.03
C ALA A 114 -0.38 10.86 1.97
N LEU A 115 0.19 10.23 3.00
CA LEU A 115 -0.51 9.34 3.93
C LEU A 115 -0.27 9.67 5.42
N PRO A 116 -0.42 10.95 5.87
CA PRO A 116 -0.24 11.32 7.27
C PRO A 116 -1.14 10.57 8.26
N LEU A 117 -2.25 10.00 7.80
CA LEU A 117 -3.21 9.24 8.62
C LEU A 117 -2.95 7.72 8.63
N LEU A 118 -1.90 7.23 7.98
CA LEU A 118 -1.65 5.79 7.89
C LEU A 118 -1.28 5.23 9.26
N GLU A 119 -2.04 4.23 9.70
CA GLU A 119 -1.91 3.59 11.01
C GLU A 119 -1.27 2.20 10.88
N THR A 120 -1.64 1.46 9.82
CA THR A 120 -1.17 0.09 9.56
C THR A 120 -0.58 -0.03 8.16
N LEU A 121 0.67 -0.48 8.09
CA LEU A 121 1.35 -0.77 6.83
C LEU A 121 1.89 -2.21 6.83
N ASP A 122 1.36 -3.04 5.93
CA ASP A 122 1.86 -4.40 5.73
C ASP A 122 2.67 -4.50 4.43
N LEU A 123 3.98 -4.67 4.58
CA LEU A 123 4.97 -4.87 3.52
C LEU A 123 5.59 -6.28 3.59
N SER A 124 4.99 -7.20 4.34
CA SER A 124 5.54 -8.54 4.53
C SER A 124 5.57 -9.35 3.23
N SER A 125 6.47 -10.33 3.15
CA SER A 125 6.61 -11.20 1.99
C SER A 125 6.85 -10.42 0.69
N ASN A 126 7.76 -9.45 0.74
CA ASN A 126 8.26 -8.70 -0.40
C ASN A 126 9.76 -9.00 -0.61
N GLN A 127 10.46 -8.17 -1.39
CA GLN A 127 11.87 -8.35 -1.75
C GLN A 127 12.73 -7.18 -1.26
N ILE A 128 12.32 -6.52 -0.17
CA ILE A 128 12.98 -5.33 0.37
C ILE A 128 14.32 -5.75 0.95
N THR A 129 15.42 -5.19 0.44
CA THR A 129 16.80 -5.50 0.88
C THR A 129 17.38 -4.47 1.83
N MET A 130 16.87 -3.24 1.77
CA MET A 130 17.33 -2.13 2.61
C MET A 130 16.20 -1.13 2.86
N ILE A 131 16.26 -0.50 4.03
CA ILE A 131 15.43 0.66 4.38
C ILE A 131 16.39 1.83 4.55
N GLN A 132 16.12 2.93 3.86
CA GLN A 132 16.91 4.16 3.98
C GLN A 132 16.47 4.94 5.23
N THR A 133 17.36 5.75 5.79
CA THR A 133 16.99 6.71 6.84
C THR A 133 15.82 7.58 6.37
N SER A 134 14.87 7.85 7.26
CA SER A 134 13.67 8.64 6.99
C SER A 134 12.72 8.10 5.90
N THR A 135 12.85 6.81 5.52
CA THR A 135 11.91 6.15 4.58
C THR A 135 10.45 6.26 5.03
N PHE A 136 10.22 6.26 6.34
CA PHE A 136 8.89 6.30 6.96
C PHE A 136 8.63 7.59 7.75
N ALA A 137 9.45 8.64 7.58
CA ALA A 137 9.31 9.88 8.34
C ALA A 137 7.97 10.61 8.09
N ASP A 138 7.31 10.32 6.97
CA ASP A 138 6.02 10.89 6.60
C ASP A 138 4.83 10.22 7.31
N LEU A 139 5.06 9.26 8.21
CA LEU A 139 4.02 8.41 8.80
C LEU A 139 3.86 8.61 10.32
N PRO A 140 3.41 9.80 10.78
CA PRO A 140 3.38 10.14 12.21
C PRO A 140 2.37 9.32 13.02
N GLN A 141 1.35 8.73 12.39
CA GLN A 141 0.31 7.93 13.05
C GLN A 141 0.56 6.41 12.96
N LEU A 142 1.65 5.98 12.30
CA LEU A 142 1.90 4.57 12.05
C LEU A 142 2.22 3.86 13.37
N TYR A 143 1.32 2.98 13.81
CA TYR A 143 1.49 2.21 15.03
C TYR A 143 1.93 0.77 14.76
N LEU A 144 1.64 0.24 13.55
CA LEU A 144 2.01 -1.11 13.14
C LEU A 144 2.70 -1.11 11.78
N LEU A 145 3.96 -1.56 11.77
CA LEU A 145 4.74 -1.81 10.57
C LEU A 145 5.14 -3.29 10.47
N ASN A 146 4.65 -3.97 9.43
CA ASN A 146 4.98 -5.37 9.16
C ASN A 146 5.98 -5.50 7.99
N LEU A 147 7.18 -5.98 8.28
CA LEU A 147 8.27 -6.22 7.33
C LEU A 147 8.72 -7.70 7.35
N ILE A 148 7.88 -8.61 7.85
CA ILE A 148 8.18 -10.05 7.92
C ILE A 148 8.52 -10.60 6.53
N SER A 149 9.46 -11.55 6.46
CA SER A 149 9.77 -12.27 5.21
C SER A 149 10.21 -11.35 4.07
N ASN A 150 11.12 -10.43 4.38
CA ASN A 150 11.84 -9.62 3.38
C ASN A 150 13.31 -10.07 3.33
N GLN A 151 14.17 -9.29 2.67
CA GLN A 151 15.60 -9.60 2.47
C GLN A 151 16.49 -8.55 3.14
N ILE A 152 16.00 -7.90 4.21
CA ILE A 152 16.73 -6.82 4.89
C ILE A 152 17.96 -7.40 5.57
N THR A 153 19.13 -6.82 5.30
CA THR A 153 20.41 -7.31 5.85
C THR A 153 20.95 -6.48 7.02
N MET A 154 20.52 -5.22 7.14
CA MET A 154 21.02 -4.29 8.15
C MET A 154 19.94 -3.29 8.54
N ILE A 155 19.90 -2.95 9.84
CA ILE A 155 19.14 -1.79 10.34
C ILE A 155 20.13 -0.67 10.67
N ARG A 156 20.07 0.42 9.91
CA ARG A 156 20.98 1.57 10.07
C ARG A 156 20.50 2.54 11.15
N THR A 157 21.40 3.40 11.60
CA THR A 157 21.06 4.53 12.46
C THR A 157 19.93 5.37 11.84
N GLY A 158 18.91 5.69 12.64
CA GLY A 158 17.76 6.50 12.24
C GLY A 158 16.78 5.79 11.29
N THR A 159 16.84 4.46 11.12
CA THR A 159 15.91 3.75 10.21
C THR A 159 14.45 3.89 10.68
N PHE A 160 14.21 3.79 11.99
CA PHE A 160 12.87 3.85 12.59
C PHE A 160 12.68 5.02 13.58
N ALA A 161 13.69 5.88 13.74
CA ALA A 161 13.68 6.98 14.70
C ALA A 161 12.58 8.04 14.44
N ASP A 162 12.13 8.17 13.19
CA ASP A 162 11.11 9.13 12.75
C ASP A 162 9.68 8.57 12.85
N LEU A 163 9.44 7.54 13.68
CA LEU A 163 8.13 6.89 13.85
C LEU A 163 7.61 7.03 15.29
N PRO A 164 7.08 8.22 15.68
CA PRO A 164 6.77 8.54 17.08
C PRO A 164 5.62 7.72 17.67
N SER A 165 4.74 7.17 16.83
CA SER A 165 3.56 6.40 17.27
C SER A 165 3.76 4.88 17.16
N LEU A 166 4.94 4.41 16.71
CA LEU A 166 5.17 3.00 16.43
C LEU A 166 5.14 2.17 17.71
N GLN A 167 4.24 1.19 17.75
CA GLN A 167 4.07 0.27 18.88
C GLN A 167 4.50 -1.15 18.50
N THR A 168 4.28 -1.53 17.24
CA THR A 168 4.53 -2.88 16.76
C THR A 168 5.35 -2.85 15.47
N LEU A 169 6.54 -3.45 15.53
CA LEU A 169 7.44 -3.62 14.40
C LEU A 169 7.76 -5.10 14.21
N TYR A 170 7.37 -5.67 13.08
CA TYR A 170 7.69 -7.07 12.78
C TYR A 170 8.80 -7.19 11.74
N LEU A 171 9.91 -7.81 12.12
CA LEU A 171 11.10 -8.01 11.27
C LEU A 171 11.50 -9.49 11.12
N LYS A 172 10.65 -10.43 11.56
CA LYS A 172 10.92 -11.88 11.48
C LYS A 172 11.22 -12.32 10.03
N SER A 173 12.06 -13.34 9.88
CA SER A 173 12.38 -13.94 8.58
C SER A 173 13.01 -12.96 7.59
N ASN A 174 13.87 -12.06 8.07
CA ASN A 174 14.79 -11.27 7.26
C ASN A 174 16.21 -11.88 7.29
N GLN A 175 17.18 -11.20 6.69
CA GLN A 175 18.59 -11.61 6.64
C GLN A 175 19.47 -10.68 7.49
N ILE A 176 18.92 -10.14 8.58
CA ILE A 176 19.55 -9.08 9.37
C ILE A 176 20.78 -9.65 10.10
N THR A 177 21.96 -9.12 9.79
CA THR A 177 23.23 -9.48 10.43
C THR A 177 23.78 -8.37 11.33
N GLU A 178 23.27 -7.14 11.20
CA GLU A 178 23.76 -5.97 11.94
C GLU A 178 22.63 -4.99 12.27
N ILE A 179 22.68 -4.43 13.49
CA ILE A 179 21.83 -3.34 13.96
C ILE A 179 22.75 -2.24 14.49
N GLN A 180 22.68 -1.05 13.90
CA GLN A 180 23.49 0.09 14.30
C GLN A 180 22.91 0.83 15.52
N THR A 181 23.73 1.63 16.19
CA THR A 181 23.28 2.47 17.31
C THR A 181 22.24 3.49 16.84
N CYS A 182 21.27 3.82 17.72
CA CYS A 182 20.18 4.76 17.44
C CYS A 182 19.33 4.38 16.20
N ALA A 183 19.19 3.08 15.91
CA ALA A 183 18.38 2.57 14.80
C ALA A 183 16.85 2.72 15.01
N PHE A 184 16.43 2.72 16.27
CA PHE A 184 15.04 2.80 16.73
C PHE A 184 14.81 4.12 17.45
#